data_AF-A0A7C3DMJ3-F1
#
_entry.id   AF-A0A7C3DMJ3-F1
#
_cell.length_a   1.000
_cell.length_b   1.000
_cell.length_c   1.000
_cell.angle_alpha   90.00
_cell.angle_beta   90.00
_cell.angle_gamma   90.00
#
_symmetry.space_group_name_H-M   'P 1'
#
loop_
_entity.id
_entity.type
_entity.pdbx_description
1 polymer ?
#
loop_
_entity_poly.entity_id
_entity_poly.type
_entity_poly.pdbx_seq_one_letter_code
_entity_poly.pdbx_strand_id
1 'polypeptide(L)'
;MLITLAPAGTFTQQSKALAGQEKDLIPQRVAFTYNTASSYASQLVTLIEYLKIAFNVQTQTVFAYENADVVFELDAVKSGSSITLIIRGTRTDTKALVLEKTAAFPNLALGTVSKFLTDFAQEAGRLLPPLPQKEKVVITEKVVEKTETVQVARGIVITFEGTPGTVIEFLNLKKKVTIPETGTYALEQPQNTSVKFRASAPG
;
A
#
# COMPACT_ATOMS: atom_id res chain seq x y z
N MET A 1 -64.09 2.50 -5.67
CA MET A 1 -62.75 3.04 -5.38
C MET A 1 -61.72 2.03 -5.87
N LEU A 2 -61.02 2.34 -6.96
CA LEU A 2 -59.90 1.54 -7.45
C LEU A 2 -58.62 2.29 -7.10
N ILE A 3 -57.76 1.67 -6.28
CA ILE A 3 -56.42 2.16 -5.99
C ILE A 3 -55.50 1.49 -7.01
N THR A 4 -55.05 2.26 -8.00
CA THR A 4 -54.02 1.79 -8.94
C THR A 4 -52.67 2.30 -8.45
N LEU A 5 -51.84 1.37 -7.97
CA LEU A 5 -50.49 1.62 -7.46
C LEU A 5 -49.56 2.03 -8.61
N ALA A 6 -48.80 3.11 -8.43
CA ALA A 6 -47.75 3.53 -9.35
C ALA A 6 -46.61 2.49 -9.38
N PRO A 7 -45.96 2.24 -10.54
CA PRO A 7 -44.84 1.32 -10.59
C PRO A 7 -43.64 1.90 -9.84
N ALA A 8 -43.08 1.10 -8.93
CA ALA A 8 -41.82 1.38 -8.27
C ALA A 8 -40.71 1.53 -9.32
N GLY A 9 -40.13 2.73 -9.41
CA GLY A 9 -38.92 2.95 -10.18
C GLY A 9 -37.78 2.14 -9.59
N THR A 10 -37.37 1.07 -10.28
CA THR A 10 -36.11 0.37 -10.01
C THR A 10 -34.96 1.31 -10.35
N PHE A 11 -34.37 1.95 -9.33
CA PHE A 11 -33.03 2.51 -9.43
C PHE A 11 -32.04 1.33 -9.54
N THR A 12 -31.77 0.89 -10.75
CA THR A 12 -30.59 0.07 -11.02
C THR A 12 -29.38 1.00 -10.99
N GLN A 13 -28.73 1.09 -9.83
CA GLN A 13 -27.36 1.60 -9.77
C GLN A 13 -26.50 0.60 -10.51
N GLN A 14 -26.33 0.84 -11.81
CA GLN A 14 -25.44 0.08 -12.65
C GLN A 14 -24.03 0.31 -12.11
N SER A 15 -23.52 -0.64 -11.34
CA SER A 15 -22.12 -0.69 -10.93
C SER A 15 -21.30 -0.79 -12.21
N LYS A 16 -20.86 0.35 -12.72
CA LYS A 16 -19.96 0.42 -13.87
C LYS A 16 -18.69 -0.28 -13.42
N ALA A 17 -18.50 -1.51 -13.90
CA ALA A 17 -17.34 -2.32 -13.56
C ALA A 17 -16.07 -1.53 -13.93
N LEU A 18 -15.32 -1.11 -12.90
CA LEU A 18 -14.03 -0.42 -12.99
C LEU A 18 -12.90 -1.32 -13.52
N ALA A 19 -13.21 -2.55 -13.92
CA ALA A 19 -12.25 -3.60 -14.25
C ALA A 19 -11.28 -3.28 -15.42
N GLY A 20 -11.57 -2.23 -16.21
CA GLY A 20 -10.65 -1.72 -17.24
C GLY A 20 -9.79 -0.53 -16.79
N GLN A 21 -10.27 0.29 -15.85
CA GLN A 21 -9.58 1.51 -15.38
C GLN A 21 -8.60 1.23 -14.24
N GLU A 22 -8.76 0.11 -13.50
CA GLU A 22 -7.87 -0.23 -12.38
C GLU A 22 -6.40 -0.43 -12.80
N LYS A 23 -6.14 -0.81 -14.06
CA LYS A 23 -4.75 -0.98 -14.56
C LYS A 23 -3.98 0.34 -14.65
N ASP A 24 -4.69 1.45 -14.82
CA ASP A 24 -4.10 2.78 -14.93
C ASP A 24 -4.07 3.51 -13.58
N LEU A 25 -4.42 2.81 -12.49
CA LEU A 25 -4.42 3.37 -11.15
C LEU A 25 -3.26 2.81 -10.32
N ILE A 26 -2.52 3.68 -9.66
CA ILE A 26 -1.52 3.32 -8.67
C ILE A 26 -2.15 3.39 -7.27
N PRO A 27 -1.88 2.41 -6.40
CA PRO A 27 -2.23 2.53 -4.99
C PRO A 27 -1.61 3.77 -4.38
N GLN A 28 -2.36 4.45 -3.51
CA GLN A 28 -1.78 5.53 -2.71
C GLN A 28 -0.68 4.99 -1.80
N ARG A 29 0.30 5.82 -1.53
CA ARG A 29 1.38 5.55 -0.57
C ARG A 29 1.05 6.20 0.76
N VAL A 30 1.08 5.41 1.82
CA VAL A 30 0.74 5.87 3.17
C VAL A 30 1.91 5.66 4.12
N ALA A 31 2.18 6.66 4.95
CA ALA A 31 3.08 6.55 6.09
C ALA A 31 2.30 6.71 7.40
N PHE A 32 2.74 5.98 8.42
CA PHE A 32 2.29 6.20 9.80
C PHE A 32 3.43 6.74 10.64
N THR A 33 3.16 7.79 11.39
CA THR A 33 4.09 8.43 12.31
C THR A 33 3.41 8.66 13.66
N TYR A 34 4.18 8.99 14.67
CA TYR A 34 3.67 9.38 15.97
C TYR A 34 4.43 10.58 16.51
N ASN A 35 3.79 11.32 17.41
CA ASN A 35 4.44 12.38 18.15
C ASN A 35 5.48 11.79 19.13
N THR A 36 6.76 11.94 18.80
CA THR A 36 7.89 11.43 19.62
C THR A 36 8.03 12.14 20.95
N ALA A 37 7.46 13.35 21.11
CA ALA A 37 7.45 14.08 22.36
C ALA A 37 6.29 13.68 23.30
N SER A 38 5.38 12.79 22.85
CA SER A 38 4.29 12.30 23.69
C SER A 38 4.81 11.42 24.82
N SER A 39 4.21 11.57 26.01
CA SER A 39 4.48 10.67 27.16
C SER A 39 4.00 9.23 26.93
N TYR A 40 3.30 8.97 25.82
CA TYR A 40 2.80 7.66 25.42
C TYR A 40 3.49 7.11 24.16
N ALA A 41 4.67 7.63 23.79
CA ALA A 41 5.38 7.26 22.56
C ALA A 41 5.53 5.74 22.36
N SER A 42 5.92 4.98 23.40
CA SER A 42 6.09 3.53 23.31
C SER A 42 4.78 2.79 23.02
N GLN A 43 3.67 3.24 23.61
CA GLN A 43 2.34 2.69 23.34
C GLN A 43 1.90 3.04 21.92
N LEU A 44 2.13 4.27 21.47
CA LEU A 44 1.79 4.72 20.11
C LEU A 44 2.51 3.92 19.02
N VAL A 45 3.79 3.54 19.22
CA VAL A 45 4.51 2.63 18.31
C VAL A 45 3.76 1.30 18.14
N THR A 46 3.29 0.73 19.25
CA THR A 46 2.52 -0.52 19.22
C THR A 46 1.19 -0.35 18.48
N LEU A 47 0.51 0.77 18.69
CA LEU A 47 -0.74 1.08 17.99
C LEU A 47 -0.53 1.28 16.48
N ILE A 48 0.60 1.85 16.07
CA ILE A 48 0.97 1.99 14.65
C ILE A 48 1.12 0.63 13.98
N GLU A 49 1.81 -0.32 14.61
CA GLU A 49 1.97 -1.66 14.02
C GLU A 49 0.61 -2.34 13.82
N TYR A 50 -0.30 -2.22 14.78
CA TYR A 50 -1.65 -2.70 14.61
C TYR A 50 -2.41 -1.96 13.49
N LEU A 51 -2.27 -0.63 13.43
CA LEU A 51 -2.95 0.19 12.43
C LEU A 51 -2.50 -0.18 11.01
N LYS A 52 -1.22 -0.48 10.79
CA LYS A 52 -0.69 -1.01 9.52
C LYS A 52 -1.37 -2.32 9.14
N ILE A 53 -1.53 -3.25 10.09
CA ILE A 53 -2.23 -4.52 9.85
C ILE A 53 -3.69 -4.24 9.46
N ALA A 54 -4.39 -3.40 10.22
CA ALA A 54 -5.78 -3.05 9.95
C ALA A 54 -5.95 -2.37 8.58
N PHE A 55 -5.04 -1.47 8.21
CA PHE A 55 -5.03 -0.84 6.89
C PHE A 55 -4.77 -1.84 5.77
N ASN A 56 -3.81 -2.74 5.92
CA ASN A 56 -3.48 -3.71 4.88
C ASN A 56 -4.66 -4.66 4.59
N VAL A 57 -5.43 -5.01 5.61
CA VAL A 57 -6.65 -5.82 5.46
C VAL A 57 -7.75 -5.07 4.70
N GLN A 58 -7.86 -3.76 4.89
CA GLN A 58 -8.98 -2.96 4.38
C GLN A 58 -8.66 -2.21 3.08
N THR A 59 -7.38 -2.02 2.77
CA THR A 59 -6.93 -1.08 1.76
C THR A 59 -5.78 -1.70 0.98
N GLN A 60 -5.85 -1.69 -0.35
CA GLN A 60 -4.75 -2.16 -1.23
C GLN A 60 -3.56 -1.18 -1.26
N THR A 61 -3.39 -0.40 -0.19
CA THR A 61 -2.49 0.75 -0.09
C THR A 61 -1.07 0.28 0.15
N VAL A 62 -0.09 0.98 -0.43
CA VAL A 62 1.33 0.66 -0.22
C VAL A 62 1.85 1.48 0.95
N PHE A 63 2.47 0.83 1.93
CA PHE A 63 3.17 1.56 2.97
C PHE A 63 4.52 2.05 2.46
N ALA A 64 4.76 3.35 2.51
CA ALA A 64 6.01 3.95 2.11
C ALA A 64 6.46 4.98 3.15
N TYR A 65 7.61 4.75 3.76
CA TYR A 65 8.20 5.70 4.70
C TYR A 65 8.75 6.94 3.99
N GLU A 66 9.23 6.78 2.77
CA GLU A 66 9.73 7.85 1.91
C GLU A 66 8.74 8.09 0.76
N ASN A 67 8.46 9.36 0.45
CA ASN A 67 7.54 9.75 -0.62
C ASN A 67 6.10 9.22 -0.45
N ALA A 68 5.58 9.25 0.78
CA ALA A 68 4.17 8.99 1.05
C ALA A 68 3.28 10.08 0.41
N ASP A 69 2.10 9.70 -0.07
CA ASP A 69 1.07 10.63 -0.52
C ASP A 69 0.28 11.19 0.67
N VAL A 70 0.11 10.36 1.72
CA VAL A 70 -0.58 10.72 2.96
C VAL A 70 0.22 10.25 4.16
N VAL A 71 0.36 11.12 5.16
CA VAL A 71 0.98 10.81 6.45
C VAL A 71 -0.11 10.82 7.51
N PHE A 72 -0.25 9.70 8.22
CA PHE A 72 -1.10 9.58 9.40
C PHE A 72 -0.25 9.70 10.65
N GLU A 73 -0.42 10.79 11.38
CA GLU A 73 0.26 11.06 12.65
C GLU A 73 -0.66 10.68 13.82
N LEU A 74 -0.13 9.88 14.74
CA LEU A 74 -0.78 9.51 15.99
C LEU A 74 -0.24 10.35 17.14
N ASP A 75 -1.13 10.91 17.94
CA ASP A 75 -0.80 11.61 19.18
C ASP A 75 -1.72 11.16 20.31
N ALA A 76 -1.23 11.30 21.54
CA ALA A 76 -2.01 11.00 22.73
C ALA A 76 -1.77 12.05 23.82
N VAL A 77 -2.88 12.56 24.36
CA VAL A 77 -2.88 13.58 25.39
C VAL A 77 -3.68 13.09 26.59
N LYS A 78 -3.12 13.21 27.78
CA LYS A 78 -3.84 12.90 29.02
C LYS A 78 -4.82 14.04 29.34
N SER A 79 -6.10 13.73 29.51
CA SER A 79 -7.12 14.66 29.96
C SER A 79 -7.88 14.07 31.14
N GLY A 80 -7.59 14.59 32.35
CA GLY A 80 -8.13 14.07 33.60
C GLY A 80 -7.79 12.59 33.81
N SER A 81 -8.83 11.75 33.94
CA SER A 81 -8.72 10.29 34.09
C SER A 81 -8.66 9.52 32.77
N SER A 82 -8.70 10.21 31.63
CA SER A 82 -8.72 9.61 30.29
C SER A 82 -7.49 10.00 29.48
N ILE A 83 -7.20 9.19 28.46
CA ILE A 83 -6.19 9.44 27.43
C ILE A 83 -6.93 9.64 26.11
N THR A 84 -6.79 10.82 25.55
CA THR A 84 -7.35 11.16 24.24
C THR A 84 -6.35 10.74 23.17
N LEU A 85 -6.71 9.75 22.36
CA LEU A 85 -5.97 9.34 21.17
C LEU A 85 -6.47 10.14 19.97
N ILE A 86 -5.54 10.77 19.25
CA ILE A 86 -5.79 11.59 18.07
C ILE A 86 -5.04 10.94 16.91
N ILE A 87 -5.73 10.72 15.79
CA ILE A 87 -5.11 10.26 14.54
C ILE A 87 -5.45 11.27 13.45
N ARG A 88 -4.41 11.88 12.86
CA ARG A 88 -4.53 12.91 11.83
C ARG A 88 -3.85 12.48 10.56
N GLY A 89 -4.61 12.36 9.47
CA GLY A 89 -4.13 12.12 8.12
C GLY A 89 -4.00 13.41 7.33
N THR A 90 -2.81 13.68 6.79
CA THR A 90 -2.52 14.88 6.02
C THR A 90 -1.87 14.50 4.69
N ARG A 91 -2.34 15.09 3.57
CA ARG A 91 -1.69 14.91 2.26
C ARG A 91 -0.33 15.59 2.23
N THR A 92 0.68 14.93 1.67
CA THR A 92 2.04 15.47 1.65
C THR A 92 2.23 16.61 0.65
N ASP A 93 1.53 16.56 -0.49
CA ASP A 93 1.59 17.50 -1.60
C ASP A 93 0.94 18.86 -1.29
N THR A 94 -0.24 18.82 -0.68
CA THR A 94 -1.14 19.95 -0.48
C THR A 94 -1.24 20.38 0.97
N LYS A 95 -0.73 19.57 1.90
CA LYS A 95 -0.92 19.72 3.35
C LYS A 95 -2.40 19.73 3.77
N ALA A 96 -3.30 19.28 2.90
CA ALA A 96 -4.72 19.20 3.18
C ALA A 96 -5.01 18.07 4.18
N LEU A 97 -5.90 18.36 5.13
CA LEU A 97 -6.42 17.35 6.05
C LEU A 97 -7.29 16.35 5.28
N VAL A 98 -6.96 15.06 5.39
CA VAL A 98 -7.72 13.95 4.82
C VAL A 98 -8.75 13.45 5.81
N LEU A 99 -8.31 13.17 7.04
CA LEU A 99 -9.13 12.59 8.09
C LEU A 99 -8.53 12.97 9.44
N GLU A 100 -9.36 13.39 10.37
CA GLU A 100 -8.99 13.51 11.78
C GLU A 100 -10.02 12.75 12.61
N LYS A 101 -9.54 11.87 13.49
CA LYS A 101 -10.39 11.20 14.47
C LYS A 101 -9.77 11.27 15.84
N THR A 102 -10.63 11.52 16.81
CA THR A 102 -10.25 11.67 18.21
C THR A 102 -11.20 10.86 19.08
N ALA A 103 -10.67 10.11 20.03
CA ALA A 103 -11.45 9.37 21.00
C ALA A 103 -10.72 9.29 22.36
N ALA A 104 -11.50 9.32 23.44
CA ALA A 104 -10.99 9.23 24.80
C ALA A 104 -11.12 7.79 25.33
N PHE A 105 -10.04 7.29 25.93
CA PHE A 105 -9.96 5.94 26.48
C PHE A 105 -9.44 5.97 27.92
N PRO A 106 -9.81 4.99 28.77
CA PRO A 106 -9.22 4.87 30.10
C PRO A 106 -7.73 4.48 30.04
N ASN A 107 -7.30 3.82 28.97
CA ASN A 107 -5.91 3.45 28.70
C ASN A 107 -5.70 3.21 27.18
N LEU A 108 -4.44 3.11 26.75
CA LEU A 108 -4.06 2.83 25.36
C LEU A 108 -3.74 1.35 25.08
N ALA A 109 -4.28 0.42 25.87
CA ALA A 109 -4.11 -1.01 25.59
C ALA A 109 -4.87 -1.39 24.31
N LEU A 110 -4.28 -2.28 23.51
CA LEU A 110 -4.83 -2.65 22.20
C LEU A 110 -6.26 -3.18 22.30
N GLY A 111 -6.59 -3.99 23.31
CA GLY A 111 -7.95 -4.49 23.53
C GLY A 111 -9.00 -3.39 23.71
N THR A 112 -8.60 -2.23 24.24
CA THR A 112 -9.47 -1.08 24.48
C THR A 112 -9.63 -0.19 23.24
N VAL A 113 -8.55 -0.01 22.45
CA VAL A 113 -8.54 0.92 21.31
C VAL A 113 -8.73 0.24 19.94
N SER A 114 -8.66 -1.10 19.86
CA SER A 114 -8.67 -1.86 18.60
C SER A 114 -9.84 -1.52 17.69
N LYS A 115 -11.06 -1.41 18.22
CA LYS A 115 -12.25 -1.04 17.44
C LYS A 115 -12.10 0.34 16.79
N PHE A 116 -11.61 1.33 17.53
CA PHE A 116 -11.36 2.66 17.00
C PHE A 116 -10.32 2.66 15.89
N LEU A 117 -9.25 1.89 16.02
CA LEU A 117 -8.22 1.74 14.98
C LEU A 117 -8.76 1.06 13.72
N THR A 118 -9.59 0.03 13.87
CA THR A 118 -10.24 -0.65 12.75
C THR A 118 -11.22 0.29 12.03
N ASP A 119 -12.07 0.99 12.79
CA ASP A 119 -13.06 1.93 12.25
C ASP A 119 -12.35 3.10 11.53
N PHE A 120 -11.20 3.55 12.04
CA PHE A 120 -10.34 4.53 11.38
C PHE A 120 -9.77 4.00 10.06
N ALA A 121 -9.20 2.79 10.07
CA ALA A 121 -8.60 2.19 8.88
C ALA A 121 -9.62 1.98 7.75
N GLN A 122 -10.82 1.54 8.10
CA GLN A 122 -11.90 1.37 7.13
C GLN A 122 -12.33 2.70 6.50
N GLU A 123 -12.47 3.76 7.29
CA GLU A 123 -12.85 5.07 6.79
C GLU A 123 -11.75 5.71 5.94
N ALA A 124 -10.51 5.67 6.42
CA ALA A 124 -9.38 6.16 5.67
C ALA A 124 -9.22 5.41 4.33
N GLY A 125 -9.43 4.09 4.31
CA GLY A 125 -9.44 3.30 3.09
C GLY A 125 -10.46 3.75 2.05
N ARG A 126 -11.64 4.21 2.48
CA ARG A 126 -12.67 4.74 1.57
C ARG A 126 -12.32 6.13 1.04
N LEU A 127 -11.60 6.92 1.83
CA LEU A 127 -11.20 8.29 1.49
C LEU A 127 -9.92 8.36 0.66
N LEU A 128 -9.19 7.24 0.52
CA LEU A 128 -7.95 7.13 -0.25
C LEU A 128 -8.16 6.28 -1.51
N PRO A 129 -8.87 6.79 -2.53
CA PRO A 129 -8.99 6.08 -3.79
C PRO A 129 -7.60 5.97 -4.47
N PRO A 130 -7.35 4.90 -5.22
CA PRO A 130 -6.16 4.79 -6.07
C PRO A 130 -6.02 6.01 -7.01
N LEU A 131 -4.79 6.45 -7.25
CA LEU A 131 -4.50 7.63 -8.07
C LEU A 131 -4.26 7.24 -9.54
N PRO A 132 -4.63 8.08 -10.51
CA PRO A 132 -4.27 7.83 -11.90
C PRO A 132 -2.75 7.85 -12.09
N GLN A 133 -2.24 6.92 -12.89
CA GLN A 133 -0.84 6.85 -13.28
C GLN A 133 -0.50 8.08 -14.12
N LYS A 134 0.39 8.94 -13.60
CA LYS A 134 0.88 10.10 -14.37
C LYS A 134 1.80 9.58 -15.48
N GLU A 135 1.33 9.58 -16.73
CA GLU A 135 2.20 9.37 -17.89
C GLU A 135 3.21 10.50 -17.98
N LYS A 136 4.49 10.16 -17.78
CA LYS A 136 5.59 11.11 -17.99
C LYS A 136 5.91 11.13 -19.48
N VAL A 137 5.18 11.93 -20.26
CA VAL A 137 5.50 12.14 -21.68
C VAL A 137 6.78 12.95 -21.77
N VAL A 138 7.90 12.27 -22.02
CA VAL A 138 9.16 12.92 -22.36
C VAL A 138 9.10 13.29 -23.84
N ILE A 139 8.62 14.48 -24.16
CA ILE A 139 8.70 15.02 -25.52
C ILE A 139 10.17 15.35 -25.77
N THR A 140 10.88 14.42 -26.40
CA THR A 140 12.20 14.71 -26.94
C THR A 140 11.96 15.15 -28.38
N GLU A 141 11.88 16.45 -28.60
CA GLU A 141 11.88 17.00 -29.96
C GLU A 141 13.25 16.71 -30.57
N LYS A 142 13.32 15.70 -31.44
CA LYS A 142 14.46 15.49 -32.32
C LYS A 142 13.93 15.20 -33.72
N VAL A 143 14.15 16.16 -34.61
CA VAL A 143 13.91 16.03 -36.04
C VAL A 143 14.77 14.89 -36.60
N VAL A 144 14.24 14.24 -37.64
CA VAL A 144 14.85 13.37 -38.66
C VAL A 144 14.37 11.90 -38.64
N GLU A 145 14.01 11.49 -39.86
CA GLU A 145 13.27 10.32 -40.34
C GLU A 145 13.94 8.95 -40.10
N LYS A 146 13.16 8.02 -39.53
CA LYS A 146 13.02 6.57 -39.81
C LYS A 146 12.60 5.87 -38.53
N THR A 147 11.36 5.40 -38.50
CA THR A 147 10.80 4.68 -37.36
C THR A 147 11.15 3.19 -37.46
N GLU A 148 12.27 2.78 -36.87
CA GLU A 148 12.41 1.40 -36.39
C GLU A 148 11.77 1.31 -35.00
N THR A 149 10.70 0.51 -34.89
CA THR A 149 10.03 0.25 -33.61
C THR A 149 10.84 -0.77 -32.82
N VAL A 150 11.84 -0.31 -32.05
CA VAL A 150 12.51 -1.17 -31.07
C VAL A 150 11.62 -1.25 -29.83
N GLN A 151 10.85 -2.33 -29.69
CA GLN A 151 10.12 -2.63 -28.45
C GLN A 151 11.12 -2.97 -27.34
N VAL A 152 11.47 -2.00 -26.50
CA VAL A 152 12.29 -2.25 -25.31
C VAL A 152 11.39 -2.79 -24.19
N ALA A 153 11.28 -4.11 -24.09
CA ALA A 153 10.64 -4.77 -22.95
C ALA A 153 11.42 -4.45 -21.66
N ARG A 154 10.84 -3.65 -20.75
CA ARG A 154 11.47 -3.36 -19.45
C ARG A 154 11.30 -4.56 -18.52
N GLY A 155 12.37 -5.32 -18.29
CA GLY A 155 12.45 -6.36 -17.28
C GLY A 155 12.66 -5.81 -15.86
N ILE A 156 12.49 -6.67 -14.86
CA ILE A 156 12.94 -6.51 -13.47
C ILE A 156 14.13 -7.45 -13.24
N VAL A 157 15.05 -7.04 -12.37
CA VAL A 157 16.17 -7.89 -11.93
C VAL A 157 15.89 -8.34 -10.50
N ILE A 158 15.85 -9.65 -10.27
CA ILE A 158 15.69 -10.26 -8.96
C ILE A 158 17.04 -10.82 -8.53
N THR A 159 17.57 -10.32 -7.41
CA THR A 159 18.85 -10.77 -6.86
C THR A 159 18.63 -11.78 -5.73
N PHE A 160 19.34 -12.89 -5.79
CA PHE A 160 19.35 -13.94 -4.78
C PHE A 160 20.71 -13.94 -4.09
N GLU A 161 20.71 -13.74 -2.78
CA GLU A 161 21.90 -13.76 -1.94
C GLU A 161 21.92 -15.05 -1.11
N GLY A 162 23.07 -15.69 -1.01
CA GLY A 162 23.23 -16.91 -0.22
C GLY A 162 24.64 -17.48 -0.26
N THR A 163 24.85 -18.57 0.47
CA THR A 163 26.17 -19.23 0.54
C THR A 163 26.58 -19.74 -0.84
N PRO A 164 27.84 -19.51 -1.28
CA PRO A 164 28.36 -20.13 -2.50
C PRO A 164 28.09 -21.63 -2.55
N GLY A 165 27.65 -22.12 -3.70
CA GLY A 165 27.26 -23.52 -3.88
C GLY A 165 25.79 -23.82 -3.54
N THR A 166 25.04 -22.86 -3.00
CA THR A 166 23.58 -23.03 -2.77
C THR A 166 22.89 -23.19 -4.11
N VAL A 167 22.01 -24.19 -4.21
CA VAL A 167 21.29 -24.50 -5.43
C VAL A 167 19.89 -23.92 -5.38
N ILE A 168 19.52 -23.11 -6.37
CA ILE A 168 18.18 -22.53 -6.53
C ILE A 168 17.49 -23.22 -7.71
N GLU A 169 16.38 -23.90 -7.43
CA GLU A 169 15.49 -24.50 -8.41
C GLU A 169 14.25 -23.61 -8.61
N PHE A 170 14.15 -22.97 -9.76
CA PHE A 170 12.99 -22.17 -10.15
C PHE A 170 11.89 -23.08 -10.73
N LEU A 171 10.91 -23.42 -9.89
CA LEU A 171 9.85 -24.40 -10.18
C LEU A 171 9.01 -24.01 -11.40
N ASN A 172 8.67 -22.73 -11.53
CA ASN A 172 7.82 -22.25 -12.62
C ASN A 172 8.61 -21.82 -13.87
N LEU A 173 9.93 -21.61 -13.74
CA LEU A 173 10.82 -21.31 -14.86
C LEU A 173 11.55 -22.56 -15.38
N LYS A 174 11.37 -23.72 -14.72
CA LYS A 174 12.04 -25.00 -15.02
C LYS A 174 13.56 -24.84 -15.18
N LYS A 175 14.15 -23.96 -14.37
CA LYS A 175 15.57 -23.60 -14.40
C LYS A 175 16.20 -23.91 -13.06
N LYS A 176 17.44 -24.41 -13.07
CA LYS A 176 18.24 -24.66 -11.88
C LYS A 176 19.54 -23.87 -11.99
N VAL A 177 19.93 -23.18 -10.93
CA VAL A 177 21.17 -22.39 -10.86
C VAL A 177 21.88 -22.63 -9.53
N THR A 178 23.17 -22.35 -9.50
CA THR A 178 23.99 -22.43 -8.29
C THR A 178 24.50 -21.04 -7.97
N ILE A 179 24.44 -20.64 -6.70
CA ILE A 179 24.99 -19.35 -6.25
C ILE A 179 26.51 -19.40 -6.44
N PRO A 180 27.08 -18.45 -7.21
CA PRO A 180 28.52 -18.40 -7.47
C PRO A 180 29.32 -18.00 -6.22
N GLU A 181 30.65 -18.04 -6.30
CA GLU A 181 31.56 -17.67 -5.21
C GLU A 181 31.37 -16.24 -4.68
N THR A 182 30.78 -15.36 -5.49
CA THR A 182 30.41 -13.99 -5.09
C THR A 182 29.20 -13.92 -4.16
N GLY A 183 28.53 -15.05 -3.88
CA GLY A 183 27.37 -15.12 -2.99
C GLY A 183 26.08 -14.54 -3.55
N THR A 184 26.07 -14.11 -4.82
CA THR A 184 24.97 -13.39 -5.45
C THR A 184 24.65 -13.93 -6.83
N TYR A 185 23.36 -14.14 -7.12
CA TYR A 185 22.86 -14.52 -8.43
C TYR A 185 21.71 -13.59 -8.86
N ALA A 186 21.80 -13.01 -10.06
CA ALA A 186 20.77 -12.13 -10.61
C ALA A 186 19.93 -12.84 -11.67
N LEU A 187 18.61 -12.65 -11.61
CA LEU A 187 17.64 -13.19 -12.56
C LEU A 187 16.83 -12.04 -13.17
N GLU A 188 17.02 -11.80 -14.47
CA GLU A 188 16.19 -10.87 -15.22
C GLU A 188 14.88 -11.54 -15.63
N GLN A 189 13.74 -10.91 -15.35
CA GLN A 189 12.40 -11.38 -15.72
C GLN A 189 11.56 -10.23 -16.27
N PRO A 190 10.54 -10.48 -17.10
CA PRO A 190 9.56 -9.46 -17.44
C PRO A 190 8.86 -8.90 -16.19
N GLN A 191 8.44 -7.63 -16.25
CA GLN A 191 7.57 -7.06 -15.22
C GLN A 191 6.31 -7.92 -15.03
N ASN A 192 5.84 -8.03 -13.78
CA ASN A 192 4.69 -8.85 -13.37
C ASN A 192 4.89 -10.38 -13.47
N THR A 193 6.13 -10.86 -13.58
CA THR A 193 6.43 -12.30 -13.52
C THR A 193 6.47 -12.78 -12.07
N SER A 194 5.62 -13.75 -11.74
CA SER A 194 5.73 -14.49 -10.47
C SER A 194 6.90 -15.46 -10.54
N VAL A 195 7.71 -15.57 -9.49
CA VAL A 195 8.81 -16.55 -9.40
C VAL A 195 8.57 -17.47 -8.22
N LYS A 196 8.58 -18.79 -8.47
CA LYS A 196 8.51 -19.83 -7.43
C LYS A 196 9.83 -20.58 -7.44
N PHE A 197 10.49 -20.67 -6.29
CA PHE A 197 11.78 -21.34 -6.20
C PHE A 197 11.91 -22.21 -4.94
N ARG A 198 12.84 -23.17 -4.99
CA ARG A 198 13.32 -23.95 -3.85
C ARG A 198 14.84 -23.80 -3.77
N ALA A 199 15.35 -23.39 -2.61
CA ALA A 199 16.78 -23.32 -2.35
C ALA A 199 17.23 -24.54 -1.55
N SER A 200 18.39 -25.11 -1.88
CA SER A 200 19.03 -26.21 -1.15
C SER A 200 20.46 -25.81 -0.82
N ALA A 201 20.88 -26.06 0.43
CA ALA A 201 22.23 -25.77 0.90
C ALA A 201 23.29 -26.50 0.05
N PRO A 202 24.53 -25.99 -0.01
CA PRO A 202 25.65 -26.72 -0.61
C PRO A 202 25.79 -28.08 0.11
N GLY A 203 25.92 -29.15 -0.67
CA GLY A 203 26.16 -30.50 -0.15
C GLY A 203 27.56 -30.64 0.42
#